data_AF-A0A426XTT8-F1
#
_entry.id   AF-A0A426XTT8-F1
#
_cell.length_a   1.000
_cell.length_b   1.000
_cell.length_c   1.000
_cell.angle_alpha   90.00
_cell.angle_beta   90.00
_cell.angle_gamma   90.00
#
_symmetry.space_group_name_H-M   'P 1'
#
loop_
_entity.id
_entity.type
_entity.pdbx_description
1 polymer ?
#
loop_
_entity_poly.entity_id
_entity_poly.type
_entity_poly.pdbx_seq_one_letter_code
_entity_poly.pdbx_strand_id
1 'polypeptide(L)' 'MIFPTLRTEHCEKDTSDAQLCENLDLLEERRVEAYFRELRYKKAVARLYNGKVHPR' A
#
# COMPACT_ATOMS: atom_id res chain seq x y z
N MET A 1 -30.67 10.46 18.69
CA MET A 1 -30.24 9.28 19.47
C MET A 1 -29.73 8.25 18.46
N ILE A 2 -28.45 7.89 18.48
CA ILE A 2 -27.86 6.90 17.56
C ILE A 2 -27.90 5.54 18.26
N PHE A 3 -28.53 4.54 17.66
CA PHE A 3 -28.57 3.19 18.20
C PHE A 3 -27.40 2.38 17.64
N PRO A 4 -26.58 1.72 18.49
CA PRO A 4 -25.54 0.83 18.01
C PRO A 4 -26.17 -0.37 17.29
N THR A 5 -25.53 -0.80 16.20
CA THR A 5 -25.86 -2.07 15.54
C THR A 5 -25.02 -3.20 16.14
N LEU A 6 -25.46 -4.45 16.04
CA LEU A 6 -24.72 -5.64 16.49
C LEU A 6 -23.25 -5.67 16.03
N ARG A 7 -22.93 -5.06 14.88
CA ARG A 7 -21.54 -4.95 14.36
C ARG A 7 -20.67 -3.96 15.12
N THR A 8 -21.28 -2.97 15.75
CA THR A 8 -20.63 -1.88 16.50
C THR A 8 -20.71 -2.07 18.02
N GLU A 9 -21.50 -3.04 18.51
CA GLU A 9 -21.64 -3.32 19.95
C GLU A 9 -20.34 -3.77 20.62
N HIS A 10 -19.44 -4.42 19.86
CA HIS A 10 -18.13 -4.86 20.34
C HIS A 10 -16.96 -3.98 19.89
N CYS A 11 -17.25 -2.84 19.26
CA CYS A 11 -16.22 -1.93 18.81
C CYS A 11 -15.81 -1.04 19.99
N GLU A 12 -14.79 -1.46 20.73
CA GLU A 12 -14.09 -0.55 21.66
C GLU A 12 -13.46 0.57 20.83
N LYS A 13 -14.06 1.75 20.91
CA LYS A 13 -13.76 2.87 20.01
C LYS A 13 -12.28 3.27 20.04
N ASP A 14 -11.69 3.32 21.23
CA ASP A 14 -10.30 3.76 21.41
C ASP A 14 -9.28 2.73 20.90
N THR A 15 -9.57 1.43 21.03
CA THR A 15 -8.70 0.36 20.51
C THR A 15 -8.88 0.17 19.01
N SER A 16 -10.11 0.33 18.50
CA SER A 16 -10.43 0.32 17.07
C SER A 16 -9.74 1.45 16.32
N ASP A 17 -9.75 2.68 16.85
CA ASP A 17 -9.17 3.83 16.16
C ASP A 17 -7.64 3.71 16.07
N ALA A 18 -6.97 3.27 17.15
CA ALA A 18 -5.53 3.00 17.14
C ALA A 18 -5.17 1.89 16.14
N GLN A 19 -5.91 0.78 16.16
CA GLN A 19 -5.69 -0.33 15.24
C GLN A 19 -5.95 0.05 13.78
N LEU A 20 -6.89 0.95 13.52
CA LEU A 20 -7.15 1.46 12.17
C LEU A 20 -5.96 2.28 11.67
N CYS A 21 -5.39 3.16 12.50
CA CYS A 21 -4.19 3.93 12.16
C CYS A 21 -3.01 3.00 11.82
N GLU A 22 -2.71 2.01 12.67
CA GLU A 22 -1.62 1.05 12.42
C GLU A 22 -1.80 0.28 11.10
N ASN A 23 -3.03 -0.12 10.78
CA ASN A 23 -3.33 -0.80 9.52
C ASN A 23 -3.15 0.11 8.30
N LEU A 24 -3.48 1.40 8.42
CA LEU A 24 -3.29 2.38 7.36
C LEU A 24 -1.80 2.65 7.12
N ASP A 25 -1.02 2.80 8.20
CA ASP A 25 0.43 2.99 8.13
C ASP A 25 1.10 1.78 7.43
N LEU A 26 0.74 0.55 7.84
CA LEU A 26 1.24 -0.67 7.21
C LEU A 26 0.87 -0.76 5.71
N LEU A 27 -0.34 -0.33 5.35
CA LEU A 27 -0.77 -0.30 3.96
C LEU A 27 0.05 0.70 3.15
N GLU A 28 0.38 1.86 3.73
CA GLU A 28 1.20 2.89 3.09
C GLU A 28 2.64 2.40 2.89
N GLU A 29 3.26 1.77 3.90
CA GLU A 29 4.58 1.14 3.78
C GLU A 29 4.62 0.13 2.63
N ARG A 30 3.62 -0.75 2.55
CA ARG A 30 3.53 -1.76 1.48
C ARG A 30 3.32 -1.14 0.10
N ARG A 31 2.57 -0.04 0.01
CA ARG A 31 2.39 0.70 -1.25
C ARG A 31 3.71 1.30 -1.72
N VAL A 32 4.47 1.89 -0.81
CA VAL A 32 5.79 2.46 -1.11
C VAL A 32 6.76 1.37 -1.57
N GLU A 33 6.81 0.23 -0.89
CA GLU A 33 7.63 -0.91 -1.30
C GLU A 33 7.26 -1.42 -2.70
N ALA A 34 5.96 -1.60 -2.96
CA ALA A 34 5.46 -2.05 -4.26
C ALA A 34 5.81 -1.05 -5.36
N TYR A 35 5.66 0.25 -5.11
CA TYR A 35 6.03 1.31 -6.05
C TYR A 35 7.53 1.26 -6.40
N PHE A 36 8.41 1.10 -5.42
CA PHE A 36 9.85 0.97 -5.69
C PHE A 36 10.18 -0.29 -6.48
N ARG A 37 9.51 -1.41 -6.19
CA ARG A 37 9.68 -2.65 -6.95
C ARG A 37 9.26 -2.48 -8.41
N GLU A 38 8.12 -1.84 -8.65
CA GLU A 38 7.63 -1.53 -10.00
C GLU A 38 8.59 -0.61 -10.75
N LEU A 39 9.06 0.46 -10.10
CA LEU A 39 10.03 1.40 -10.69
C LEU A 39 11.33 0.69 -11.09
N ARG A 40 11.85 -0.18 -10.22
CA ARG A 40 13.04 -0.98 -10.49
C ARG A 40 12.84 -1.91 -11.69
N TYR A 41 11.68 -2.56 -11.77
CA TYR A 41 11.33 -3.42 -12.89
C TYR A 41 11.26 -2.63 -14.21
N LYS A 42 10.49 -1.53 -14.23
CA LYS A 42 10.38 -0.64 -15.40
C LYS A 42 11.75 -0.14 -15.87
N LYS A 43 12.63 0.26 -14.95
CA LYS A 43 14.00 0.70 -15.27
C LYS A 43 14.87 -0.43 -15.84
N ALA A 44 14.71 -1.67 -15.38
CA ALA A 44 15.41 -2.82 -15.95
C ALA A 44 14.93 -3.10 -17.39
N VAL A 45 13.61 -3.09 -17.61
CA VAL A 45 13.02 -3.29 -18.94
C VAL A 45 13.45 -2.20 -19.91
N ALA A 46 13.41 -0.93 -19.51
CA ALA A 46 13.83 0.19 -20.36
C ALA A 46 15.30 0.08 -20.77
N ARG A 47 16.20 -0.30 -19.85
CA ARG A 47 17.62 -0.53 -20.17
C ARG A 47 17.81 -1.66 -21.19
N LEU A 48 17.10 -2.77 -21.02
CA LEU A 48 17.16 -3.89 -21.95
C LEU A 48 16.66 -3.50 -23.34
N TYR A 49 15.55 -2.78 -23.40
CA TYR A 49 14.98 -2.29 -24.67
C TYR A 49 15.94 -1.32 -25.37
N ASN A 50 16.42 -0.29 -24.67
CA ASN A 50 17.32 0.71 -25.23
C ASN A 50 18.62 0.07 -25.77
N GLY A 51 19.17 -0.93 -25.07
CA GLY A 51 20.35 -1.67 -25.55
C GLY A 51 20.09 -2.54 -26.79
N LYS A 52 18.84 -2.95 -27.05
CA LYS A 52 18.47 -3.68 -28.27
C LYS A 52 18.15 -2.75 -29.44
N VAL A 53 17.55 -1.59 -29.17
CA VAL A 53 17.06 -0.66 -30.19
C VAL A 53 18.11 0.34 -30.64
N HIS A 54 19.12 0.62 -29.81
CA HIS A 54 20.28 1.39 -30.23
C HIS A 54 21.45 0.42 -30.45
N PRO A 55 21.68 -0.01 -31.70
CA PRO A 55 22.95 -0.65 -32.03
C PRO A 55 24.06 0.39 -31.77
N ARG A 56 25.09 -0.04 -31.02
CA ARG A 56 26.30 0.76 -30.82
C ARG A 56 26.96 1.12 -32.14
#